data_AF-O16450-F1
#
_entry.id   AF-O16450-F1
#
_cell.length_a   1.000
_cell.length_b   1.000
_cell.length_c   1.000
_cell.angle_alpha   90.00
_cell.angle_beta   90.00
_cell.angle_gamma   90.00
#
_symmetry.space_group_name_H-M   'P 1'
#
loop_
_entity.id
_entity.type
_entity.pdbx_description
1 polymer ?
#
loop_
_entity_poly.entity_id
_entity_poly.type
_entity_poly.pdbx_seq_one_letter_code
_entity_poly.pdbx_strand_id
1 'polypeptide(L)'
;MKSNCCFIWICLALVTIPFYVYRAQTYIFHGKFSGSLDNCSSVFDKVHILIEQDLNDTERFLRTPQYYEQISNGCEKVLTCVKASTNLTDNLELDITSLCQFYLYYHNVFSKCAKKLMRRVGQNISCIDTIFNKSFEDKKSMCEGWDSAQDCLIKKISATCKLNSRVPMRHFSSLKEAMCTEIEEVQWLEGLTDF
;
A
#
# COMPACT_ATOMS: atom_id res chain seq x y z
N MET A 1 43.39 -54.01 8.17
CA MET A 1 42.80 -52.80 7.52
C MET A 1 41.25 -52.84 7.54
N LYS A 2 40.60 -52.98 8.71
CA LYS A 2 39.12 -53.04 8.81
C LYS A 2 38.46 -51.77 9.37
N SER A 3 39.23 -50.73 9.69
CA SER A 3 38.73 -49.50 10.35
C SER A 3 38.46 -48.34 9.37
N ASN A 4 39.05 -48.33 8.17
CA ASN A 4 38.90 -47.19 7.24
C ASN A 4 37.54 -47.11 6.53
N CYS A 5 36.77 -48.21 6.44
CA CYS A 5 35.45 -48.16 5.80
C CYS A 5 34.47 -47.31 6.61
N CYS A 6 34.45 -47.42 7.94
CA CYS A 6 33.48 -46.68 8.76
C CYS A 6 33.68 -45.16 8.67
N PHE A 7 34.92 -44.68 8.66
CA PHE A 7 35.21 -43.25 8.54
C PHE A 7 34.74 -42.67 7.20
N ILE A 8 34.93 -43.39 6.09
CA ILE A 8 34.48 -42.94 4.77
C ILE A 8 32.96 -42.81 4.73
N TRP A 9 32.24 -43.79 5.28
CA TRP A 9 30.77 -43.75 5.36
C TRP A 9 30.26 -42.61 6.25
N ILE A 10 30.91 -42.36 7.39
CA ILE A 10 30.55 -41.24 8.28
C ILE A 10 30.77 -39.90 7.56
N CYS A 11 31.91 -39.71 6.89
CA CYS A 11 32.18 -38.48 6.12
C CYS A 11 31.16 -38.28 4.98
N LEU A 12 30.81 -39.33 4.25
CA LEU A 12 29.78 -39.27 3.20
C LEU A 12 28.40 -38.88 3.77
N ALA A 13 28.01 -39.45 4.91
CA ALA A 13 26.76 -39.09 5.57
C ALA A 13 26.77 -37.62 6.04
N LEU A 14 27.90 -37.15 6.58
CA LEU A 14 28.06 -35.77 7.04
C LEU A 14 28.01 -34.73 5.91
N VAL A 15 28.33 -35.09 4.68
CA VAL A 15 28.22 -34.17 3.53
C VAL A 15 26.86 -34.29 2.84
N THR A 16 26.36 -35.51 2.67
CA THR A 16 25.10 -35.74 1.95
C THR A 16 23.89 -35.26 2.75
N ILE A 17 23.84 -35.49 4.06
CA ILE A 17 22.68 -35.09 4.88
C ILE A 17 22.49 -33.56 4.87
N PRO A 18 23.50 -32.71 5.16
CA PRO A 18 23.33 -31.26 5.07
C PRO A 18 23.04 -30.78 3.66
N PHE A 19 23.62 -31.40 2.62
CA PHE A 19 23.33 -31.04 1.24
C PHE A 19 21.87 -31.32 0.87
N TYR A 20 21.30 -32.45 1.30
CA TYR A 20 19.88 -32.76 1.12
C TYR A 20 18.98 -31.83 1.94
N VAL A 21 19.35 -31.51 3.18
CA VAL A 21 18.61 -30.54 4.01
C VAL A 21 18.62 -29.15 3.37
N TYR A 22 19.78 -28.70 2.89
CA TYR A 22 19.92 -27.42 2.17
C TYR A 22 19.08 -27.41 0.89
N ARG A 23 19.17 -28.46 0.06
CA ARG A 23 18.34 -28.61 -1.14
C ARG A 23 16.85 -28.59 -0.80
N ALA A 24 16.41 -29.35 0.21
CA ALA A 24 15.02 -29.37 0.65
C ALA A 24 14.55 -27.99 1.13
N GLN A 25 15.37 -27.28 1.91
CA GLN A 25 15.10 -25.90 2.32
C GLN A 25 14.99 -24.97 1.13
N THR A 26 15.89 -25.07 0.15
CA THR A 26 15.82 -24.25 -1.08
C THR A 26 14.58 -24.57 -1.92
N TYR A 27 14.18 -25.84 -2.09
CA TYR A 27 12.95 -26.15 -2.86
C TYR A 27 11.68 -25.68 -2.15
N ILE A 28 11.60 -25.83 -0.83
CA ILE A 28 10.46 -25.33 -0.04
C ILE A 28 10.41 -23.80 -0.10
N PHE A 29 11.58 -23.15 0.01
CA PHE A 29 11.67 -21.70 -0.03
C PHE A 29 11.37 -21.15 -1.43
N HIS A 30 12.01 -21.67 -2.48
CA HIS A 30 11.76 -21.25 -3.87
C HIS A 30 10.37 -21.61 -4.37
N GLY A 31 9.81 -22.78 -4.01
CA GLY A 31 8.45 -23.13 -4.42
C GLY A 31 7.40 -22.20 -3.82
N LYS A 32 7.60 -21.79 -2.56
CA LYS A 32 6.74 -20.81 -1.90
C LYS A 32 7.02 -19.38 -2.36
N PHE A 33 8.28 -19.05 -2.67
CA PHE A 33 8.70 -17.73 -3.11
C PHE A 33 8.33 -17.45 -4.56
N SER A 34 8.66 -18.33 -5.52
CA SER A 34 8.28 -18.18 -6.95
C SER A 34 6.77 -18.17 -7.14
N GLY A 35 6.03 -19.10 -6.52
CA GLY A 35 4.58 -19.09 -6.55
C GLY A 35 3.97 -17.88 -5.82
N SER A 36 4.68 -17.29 -4.84
CA SER A 36 4.27 -16.02 -4.25
C SER A 36 4.63 -14.83 -5.14
N LEU A 37 5.79 -14.83 -5.80
CA LEU A 37 6.30 -13.71 -6.61
C LEU A 37 5.43 -13.48 -7.84
N ASP A 38 5.07 -14.54 -8.57
CA ASP A 38 4.15 -14.46 -9.73
C ASP A 38 2.77 -13.92 -9.29
N ASN A 39 2.30 -14.40 -8.13
CA ASN A 39 1.05 -13.92 -7.54
C ASN A 39 1.18 -12.48 -7.01
N CYS A 40 2.38 -12.04 -6.62
CA CYS A 40 2.62 -10.69 -6.14
C CYS A 40 2.65 -9.69 -7.28
N SER A 41 3.38 -9.95 -8.37
CA SER A 41 3.40 -9.08 -9.55
C SER A 41 1.98 -8.79 -10.05
N SER A 42 1.18 -9.84 -10.25
CA SER A 42 -0.22 -9.68 -10.69
C SER A 42 -1.11 -8.94 -9.68
N VAL A 43 -0.82 -9.04 -8.39
CA VAL A 43 -1.49 -8.26 -7.34
C VAL A 43 -1.08 -6.79 -7.39
N PHE A 44 0.20 -6.48 -7.59
CA PHE A 44 0.71 -5.12 -7.75
C PHE A 44 0.07 -4.44 -8.95
N ASP A 45 0.11 -5.07 -10.14
CA ASP A 45 -0.48 -4.53 -11.37
C ASP A 45 -1.96 -4.22 -11.19
N LYS A 46 -2.71 -5.15 -10.59
CA LYS A 46 -4.14 -4.97 -10.34
C LYS A 46 -4.42 -3.80 -9.40
N VAL A 47 -3.66 -3.66 -8.32
CA VAL A 47 -3.85 -2.58 -7.35
C VAL A 47 -3.45 -1.24 -7.95
N HIS A 48 -2.37 -1.22 -8.70
CA HIS A 48 -1.90 -0.04 -9.43
C HIS A 48 -2.99 0.51 -10.34
N ILE A 49 -3.59 -0.32 -11.20
CA ILE A 49 -4.70 0.08 -12.08
C ILE A 49 -5.87 0.68 -11.29
N LEU A 50 -6.23 0.09 -10.14
CA LEU A 50 -7.33 0.62 -9.33
C LEU A 50 -6.98 1.98 -8.69
N ILE A 51 -5.74 2.18 -8.27
CA ILE A 51 -5.25 3.46 -7.72
C ILE A 51 -5.21 4.51 -8.82
N GLU A 52 -4.66 4.19 -10.00
CA GLU A 52 -4.64 5.12 -11.13
C GLU A 52 -6.06 5.53 -11.56
N GLN A 53 -6.99 4.58 -11.58
CA GLN A 53 -8.40 4.88 -11.84
C GLN A 53 -8.98 5.83 -10.79
N ASP A 54 -8.70 5.63 -9.50
CA ASP A 54 -9.14 6.54 -8.45
C ASP A 54 -8.53 7.93 -8.60
N LEU A 55 -7.22 8.03 -8.88
CA LEU A 55 -6.50 9.30 -9.05
C LEU A 55 -6.93 10.07 -10.32
N ASN A 56 -7.40 9.36 -11.36
CA ASN A 56 -7.86 9.97 -12.61
C ASN A 56 -9.37 10.31 -12.59
N ASP A 57 -10.19 9.55 -11.85
CA ASP A 57 -11.64 9.78 -11.72
C ASP A 57 -11.99 10.80 -10.62
N THR A 58 -11.02 11.30 -9.84
CA THR A 58 -11.33 12.10 -8.66
C THR A 58 -11.66 13.56 -8.97
N GLU A 59 -12.94 13.80 -9.25
CA GLU A 59 -13.54 15.13 -9.12
C GLU A 59 -13.55 15.61 -7.66
N ARG A 60 -13.45 14.72 -6.68
CA ARG A 60 -13.52 15.04 -5.24
C ARG A 60 -12.34 14.45 -4.50
N PHE A 61 -11.89 15.13 -3.44
CA PHE A 61 -10.70 14.69 -2.72
C PHE A 61 -10.91 13.39 -1.94
N LEU A 62 -11.95 13.31 -1.08
CA LEU A 62 -12.25 12.08 -0.32
C LEU A 62 -13.65 11.55 -0.61
N ARG A 63 -13.72 10.26 -0.91
CA ARG A 63 -14.98 9.52 -1.08
C ARG A 63 -15.42 8.83 0.21
N THR A 64 -16.56 8.14 0.17
CA THR A 64 -17.00 7.29 1.28
C THR A 64 -15.95 6.21 1.54
N PRO A 65 -15.76 5.76 2.80
CA PRO A 65 -14.85 4.65 3.06
C PRO A 65 -15.19 3.37 2.28
N GLN A 66 -16.48 3.15 2.00
CA GLN A 66 -16.97 2.00 1.21
C GLN A 66 -16.44 2.01 -0.23
N TYR A 67 -16.27 3.20 -0.83
CA TYR A 67 -15.73 3.31 -2.18
C TYR A 67 -14.33 2.68 -2.30
N TYR A 68 -13.50 2.85 -1.26
CA TYR A 68 -12.13 2.36 -1.24
C TYR A 68 -11.98 0.89 -0.83
N GLU A 69 -13.08 0.14 -0.66
CA GLU A 69 -13.03 -1.26 -0.19
C GLU A 69 -12.21 -2.16 -1.13
N GLN A 70 -12.41 -2.05 -2.45
CA GLN A 70 -11.68 -2.88 -3.41
C GLN A 70 -10.17 -2.57 -3.42
N ILE A 71 -9.81 -1.28 -3.38
CA ILE A 71 -8.42 -0.83 -3.32
C ILE A 71 -7.78 -1.29 -2.01
N SER A 72 -8.46 -1.09 -0.88
CA SER A 72 -8.04 -1.54 0.44
C SER A 72 -7.74 -3.05 0.47
N ASN A 73 -8.66 -3.88 -0.01
CA ASN A 73 -8.48 -5.34 -0.06
C ASN A 73 -7.31 -5.75 -0.96
N GLY A 74 -7.08 -5.04 -2.06
CA GLY A 74 -5.92 -5.26 -2.91
C GLY A 74 -4.62 -4.87 -2.22
N CYS A 75 -4.61 -3.72 -1.55
CA CYS A 75 -3.47 -3.22 -0.79
C CYS A 75 -3.05 -4.11 0.38
N GLU A 76 -4.01 -4.79 1.03
CA GLU A 76 -3.73 -5.82 2.04
C GLU A 76 -2.88 -6.96 1.46
N LYS A 77 -3.13 -7.35 0.20
CA LYS A 77 -2.37 -8.39 -0.50
C LYS A 77 -0.99 -7.87 -0.90
N VAL A 78 -0.91 -6.64 -1.42
CA VAL A 78 0.36 -5.96 -1.72
C VAL A 78 1.26 -5.93 -0.49
N LEU A 79 0.76 -5.47 0.65
CA LEU A 79 1.59 -5.42 1.87
C LEU A 79 1.98 -6.81 2.38
N THR A 80 1.19 -7.85 2.09
CA THR A 80 1.57 -9.24 2.39
C THR A 80 2.72 -9.69 1.50
N CYS A 81 2.70 -9.31 0.22
CA CYS A 81 3.77 -9.55 -0.74
C CYS A 81 5.08 -8.86 -0.33
N VAL A 82 5.03 -7.57 -0.02
CA VAL A 82 6.19 -6.79 0.43
C VAL A 82 6.80 -7.41 1.69
N LYS A 83 5.98 -7.78 2.68
CA LYS A 83 6.47 -8.43 3.92
C LYS A 83 7.14 -9.79 3.68
N ALA A 84 6.75 -10.50 2.63
CA ALA A 84 7.31 -11.81 2.30
C ALA A 84 8.64 -11.72 1.54
N SER A 85 8.93 -10.57 0.92
CA SER A 85 10.15 -10.33 0.17
C SER A 85 11.14 -9.51 1.01
N THR A 86 12.31 -10.08 1.29
CA THR A 86 13.40 -9.34 1.96
C THR A 86 14.14 -8.39 1.01
N ASN A 87 13.86 -8.42 -0.30
CA ASN A 87 14.75 -7.89 -1.34
C ASN A 87 14.13 -6.77 -2.21
N LEU A 88 12.91 -6.30 -1.94
CA LEU A 88 12.35 -5.19 -2.72
C LEU A 88 12.86 -3.86 -2.14
N THR A 89 13.94 -3.36 -2.74
CA THR A 89 14.66 -2.14 -2.31
C THR A 89 14.47 -0.94 -3.25
N ASP A 90 13.55 -0.98 -4.20
CA ASP A 90 13.40 0.12 -5.16
C ASP A 90 12.27 1.08 -4.77
N ASN A 91 12.59 2.38 -4.88
CA ASN A 91 11.76 3.54 -4.53
C ASN A 91 10.32 3.46 -5.05
N LEU A 92 10.11 2.68 -6.09
CA LEU A 92 8.84 2.42 -6.77
C LEU A 92 7.81 1.72 -5.86
N GLU A 93 8.24 0.83 -4.97
CA GLU A 93 7.36 0.24 -3.96
C GLU A 93 6.95 1.22 -2.86
N LEU A 94 7.76 2.27 -2.59
CA LEU A 94 7.48 3.22 -1.51
C LEU A 94 6.20 4.03 -1.81
N ASP A 95 5.95 4.38 -3.06
CA ASP A 95 4.78 5.17 -3.44
C ASP A 95 3.50 4.34 -3.36
N ILE A 96 3.49 3.14 -3.98
CA ILE A 96 2.35 2.22 -3.89
C ILE A 96 2.11 1.82 -2.42
N THR A 97 3.17 1.54 -1.65
CA THR A 97 2.99 1.17 -0.25
C THR A 97 2.45 2.32 0.59
N SER A 98 2.88 3.57 0.35
CA SER A 98 2.35 4.74 1.07
C SER A 98 0.88 5.01 0.73
N LEU A 99 0.49 4.91 -0.55
CA LEU A 99 -0.89 5.02 -0.97
C LEU A 99 -1.73 3.87 -0.43
N CYS A 100 -1.21 2.64 -0.47
CA CYS A 100 -1.87 1.50 0.13
C CYS A 100 -2.08 1.66 1.63
N GLN A 101 -1.12 2.24 2.35
CA GLN A 101 -1.31 2.59 3.76
C GLN A 101 -2.43 3.62 3.94
N PHE A 102 -2.56 4.60 3.04
CA PHE A 102 -3.70 5.52 3.06
C PHE A 102 -5.04 4.78 2.87
N TYR A 103 -5.20 3.98 1.80
CA TYR A 103 -6.47 3.31 1.51
C TYR A 103 -6.88 2.35 2.63
N LEU A 104 -5.92 1.58 3.16
CA LEU A 104 -6.14 0.70 4.30
C LEU A 104 -6.54 1.47 5.55
N TYR A 105 -5.80 2.54 5.88
CA TYR A 105 -6.12 3.36 7.05
C TYR A 105 -7.51 3.99 6.92
N TYR A 106 -7.82 4.56 5.75
CA TYR A 106 -9.06 5.28 5.51
C TYR A 106 -10.28 4.36 5.53
N HIS A 107 -10.21 3.22 4.85
CA HIS A 107 -11.27 2.22 4.78
C HIS A 107 -11.48 1.49 6.11
N ASN A 108 -10.41 1.09 6.80
CA ASN A 108 -10.53 0.28 8.01
C ASN A 108 -10.61 1.14 9.28
N VAL A 109 -9.56 1.90 9.58
CA VAL A 109 -9.39 2.57 10.88
C VAL A 109 -10.17 3.88 10.95
N PHE A 110 -10.09 4.70 9.92
CA PHE A 110 -10.67 6.03 9.89
C PHE A 110 -12.14 6.04 9.46
N SER A 111 -12.69 4.93 8.95
CA SER A 111 -14.03 4.89 8.34
C SER A 111 -15.15 5.41 9.24
N LYS A 112 -15.14 5.07 10.53
CA LYS A 112 -16.11 5.59 11.50
C LYS A 112 -15.98 7.11 11.68
N CYS A 113 -14.76 7.63 11.65
CA CYS A 113 -14.50 9.07 11.72
C CYS A 113 -14.92 9.77 10.43
N ALA A 114 -14.53 9.27 9.26
CA ALA A 114 -14.95 9.77 7.96
C ALA A 114 -16.48 9.88 7.89
N LYS A 115 -17.23 8.82 8.23
CA LYS A 115 -18.70 8.86 8.27
C LYS A 115 -19.27 9.95 9.19
N LYS A 116 -18.63 10.22 10.34
CA LYS A 116 -19.05 11.32 11.24
C LYS A 116 -18.77 12.70 10.63
N LEU A 117 -17.65 12.86 9.94
CA LEU A 117 -17.29 14.10 9.24
C LEU A 117 -18.23 14.35 8.07
N MET A 118 -18.53 13.33 7.27
CA MET A 118 -19.44 13.42 6.12
C MET A 118 -20.87 13.81 6.51
N ARG A 119 -21.35 13.43 7.70
CA ARG A 119 -22.66 13.90 8.22
C ARG A 119 -22.72 15.41 8.49
N ARG A 120 -21.58 16.09 8.47
CA ARG A 120 -21.48 17.54 8.65
C ARG A 120 -21.40 18.31 7.33
N VAL A 121 -21.41 17.62 6.19
CA VAL A 121 -21.55 18.27 4.88
C VAL A 121 -22.83 19.11 4.88
N GLY A 122 -22.75 20.33 4.35
CA GLY A 122 -23.85 21.29 4.30
C GLY A 122 -24.12 22.03 5.62
N GLN A 123 -23.32 21.83 6.67
CA GLN A 123 -23.47 22.51 7.97
C GLN A 123 -22.60 23.78 8.09
N ASN A 124 -22.33 24.47 6.97
CA ASN A 124 -21.47 25.65 6.90
C ASN A 124 -20.04 25.40 7.45
N ILE A 125 -19.46 24.24 7.17
CA ILE A 125 -18.07 23.93 7.52
C ILE A 125 -17.28 23.80 6.23
N SER A 126 -16.70 24.92 5.80
CA SER A 126 -16.03 25.07 4.50
C SER A 126 -15.05 23.94 4.17
N CYS A 127 -14.20 23.52 5.12
CA CYS A 127 -13.25 22.44 4.86
C CYS A 127 -13.93 21.07 4.69
N ILE A 128 -14.99 20.78 5.42
CA ILE A 128 -15.71 19.50 5.26
C ILE A 128 -16.39 19.47 3.89
N ASP A 129 -17.00 20.58 3.50
CA ASP A 129 -17.61 20.70 2.18
C ASP A 129 -16.56 20.61 1.07
N THR A 130 -15.40 21.25 1.25
CA THR A 130 -14.29 21.19 0.29
C THR A 130 -13.74 19.76 0.11
N ILE A 131 -13.60 19.01 1.20
CA ILE A 131 -12.97 17.68 1.16
C ILE A 131 -13.94 16.57 0.72
N PHE A 132 -15.20 16.64 1.13
CA PHE A 132 -16.16 15.54 0.93
C PHE A 132 -17.26 15.82 -0.09
N ASN A 133 -17.47 17.08 -0.49
CA ASN A 133 -18.63 17.47 -1.30
C ASN A 133 -18.26 18.26 -2.57
N LYS A 134 -17.26 19.14 -2.51
CA LYS A 134 -16.84 19.96 -3.64
C LYS A 134 -16.26 19.09 -4.73
N SER A 135 -16.83 19.19 -5.93
CA SER A 135 -16.21 18.73 -7.16
C SER A 135 -15.26 19.80 -7.70
N PHE A 136 -14.12 19.39 -8.23
CA PHE A 136 -13.07 20.23 -8.81
C PHE A 136 -12.97 19.94 -10.30
N GLU A 137 -12.74 20.99 -11.10
CA GLU A 137 -12.67 20.89 -12.56
C GLU A 137 -11.29 20.39 -13.03
N ASP A 138 -10.25 20.61 -12.22
CA ASP A 138 -8.86 20.31 -12.56
C ASP A 138 -8.03 20.01 -11.31
N LYS A 139 -6.89 19.33 -11.49
CA LYS A 139 -6.01 18.95 -10.39
C LYS A 139 -5.49 20.16 -9.61
N LYS A 140 -5.17 21.27 -10.27
CA LYS A 140 -4.63 22.47 -9.61
C LYS A 140 -5.66 23.07 -8.65
N SER A 141 -6.90 23.26 -9.07
CA SER A 141 -7.96 23.77 -8.20
C SER A 141 -8.29 22.81 -7.05
N MET A 142 -8.16 21.50 -7.26
CA MET A 142 -8.26 20.49 -6.19
C MET A 142 -7.16 20.66 -5.14
N CYS A 143 -5.91 20.84 -5.57
CA CYS A 143 -4.76 20.99 -4.68
C CYS A 143 -4.81 22.30 -3.88
N GLU A 144 -5.21 23.41 -4.52
CA GLU A 144 -5.45 24.69 -3.84
C GLU A 144 -6.60 24.58 -2.80
N GLY A 145 -7.64 23.83 -3.15
CA GLY A 145 -8.76 23.52 -2.25
C GLY A 145 -8.31 22.71 -1.03
N TRP A 146 -7.47 21.69 -1.24
CA TRP A 146 -6.88 20.91 -0.16
C TRP A 146 -6.05 21.79 0.78
N ASP A 147 -5.14 22.60 0.22
CA ASP A 147 -4.24 23.45 1.03
C ASP A 147 -4.99 24.47 1.87
N SER A 148 -6.06 25.04 1.32
CA SER A 148 -6.94 25.95 2.05
C SER A 148 -7.76 25.25 3.15
N ALA A 149 -8.02 23.94 3.02
CA ALA A 149 -8.85 23.18 3.95
C ALA A 149 -8.09 22.61 5.16
N GLN A 150 -6.75 22.49 5.10
CA GLN A 150 -5.96 21.70 6.07
C GLN A 150 -6.17 22.14 7.53
N ASP A 151 -5.99 23.42 7.84
CA ASP A 151 -6.07 23.93 9.22
C ASP A 151 -7.45 23.71 9.85
N CYS A 152 -8.49 23.90 9.04
CA CYS A 152 -9.87 23.64 9.45
C CYS A 152 -10.11 22.13 9.62
N LEU A 153 -9.62 21.31 8.69
CA LEU A 153 -9.80 19.87 8.70
C LEU A 153 -9.14 19.24 9.94
N ILE A 154 -7.91 19.63 10.28
CA ILE A 154 -7.19 19.21 11.48
C ILE A 154 -8.04 19.44 12.73
N LYS A 155 -8.57 20.66 12.90
CA LYS A 155 -9.42 21.02 14.05
C LYS A 155 -10.70 20.18 14.08
N LYS A 156 -11.34 19.97 12.93
CA LYS A 156 -12.61 19.21 12.85
C LYS A 156 -12.41 17.72 13.08
N ILE A 157 -11.30 17.14 12.63
CA ILE A 157 -10.92 15.76 12.91
C ILE A 157 -10.72 15.56 14.42
N SER A 158 -9.90 16.40 15.05
CA SER A 158 -9.65 16.31 16.50
C SER A 158 -10.93 16.47 17.31
N ALA A 159 -11.78 17.45 16.98
CA ALA A 159 -13.03 17.69 17.68
C ALA A 159 -14.08 16.57 17.48
N THR A 160 -14.23 16.07 16.24
CA THR A 160 -15.30 15.12 15.90
C THR A 160 -14.95 13.69 16.27
N CYS A 161 -13.68 13.33 16.12
CA CYS A 161 -13.24 11.94 16.22
C CYS A 161 -12.49 11.66 17.51
N LYS A 162 -12.08 12.70 18.27
CA LYS A 162 -11.28 12.57 19.50
C LYS A 162 -9.96 11.81 19.24
N LEU A 163 -9.39 12.01 18.05
CA LEU A 163 -8.15 11.38 17.60
C LEU A 163 -7.04 12.43 17.50
N ASN A 164 -5.80 12.00 17.60
CA ASN A 164 -4.66 12.82 17.17
C ASN A 164 -4.74 13.03 15.65
N SER A 165 -4.99 14.27 15.23
CA SER A 165 -5.13 14.64 13.82
C SER A 165 -3.85 14.41 13.00
N ARG A 166 -2.68 14.32 13.64
CA ARG A 166 -1.42 14.02 12.93
C ARG A 166 -1.43 12.67 12.20
N VAL A 167 -2.13 11.66 12.72
CA VAL A 167 -2.17 10.32 12.11
C VAL A 167 -2.96 10.34 10.80
N PRO A 168 -4.24 10.79 10.75
CA PRO A 168 -4.96 10.97 9.50
C PRO A 168 -4.23 11.87 8.50
N MET A 169 -3.71 13.02 8.98
CA MET A 169 -3.08 13.99 8.07
C MET A 169 -1.83 13.43 7.39
N ARG A 170 -1.07 12.54 8.05
CA ARG A 170 0.05 11.85 7.40
C ARG A 170 -0.42 11.04 6.20
N HIS A 171 -1.43 10.21 6.38
CA HIS A 171 -2.00 9.41 5.29
C HIS A 171 -2.61 10.28 4.20
N PHE A 172 -3.26 11.38 4.57
CA PHE A 172 -3.85 12.30 3.61
C PHE A 172 -2.80 13.06 2.81
N SER A 173 -1.61 13.29 3.37
CA SER A 173 -0.51 13.92 2.66
C SER A 173 0.00 13.03 1.53
N SER A 174 0.09 11.71 1.74
CA SER A 174 0.44 10.76 0.68
C SER A 174 -0.58 10.76 -0.46
N LEU A 175 -1.88 10.77 -0.13
CA LEU A 175 -2.92 10.90 -1.17
C LEU A 175 -2.80 12.24 -1.91
N LYS A 176 -2.62 13.35 -1.17
CA LYS A 176 -2.43 14.67 -1.76
C LYS A 176 -1.26 14.67 -2.75
N GLU A 177 -0.12 14.13 -2.36
CA GLU A 177 1.07 14.08 -3.18
C GLU A 177 0.80 13.34 -4.49
N ALA A 178 0.16 12.18 -4.45
CA ALA A 178 -0.19 11.44 -5.67
C ALA A 178 -1.25 12.13 -6.53
N MET A 179 -2.21 12.83 -5.92
CA MET A 179 -3.23 13.59 -6.65
C MET A 179 -2.70 14.88 -7.28
N CYS A 180 -1.75 15.53 -6.61
CA CYS A 180 -1.26 16.87 -6.95
C CYS A 180 0.06 16.89 -7.72
N THR A 181 0.76 15.77 -7.76
CA THR A 181 1.94 15.61 -8.61
C THR A 181 1.46 15.15 -9.98
N GLU A 182 2.03 15.74 -11.04
CA GLU A 182 1.92 15.13 -12.37
C GLU A 182 2.71 13.82 -12.31
N ILE A 183 2.00 12.70 -12.21
CA ILE A 183 2.62 11.39 -12.34
C ILE A 183 3.10 11.30 -13.80
N GLU A 184 4.38 11.54 -14.05
CA GLU A 184 5.04 11.05 -15.26
C GLU A 184 4.86 9.52 -15.25
N GLU A 185 4.39 8.93 -16.36
CA GLU A 185 4.23 7.48 -16.53
C GLU A 185 5.56 6.78 -16.21
N VAL A 186 5.75 6.35 -14.96
CA VAL A 186 6.92 5.56 -14.59
C VAL A 186 6.75 4.18 -15.22
N GLN A 187 7.69 3.74 -16.05
CA GLN A 187 7.69 2.40 -16.64
C GLN A 187 7.88 1.33 -15.55
N TRP A 188 6.78 0.73 -15.07
CA TRP A 188 6.74 -0.20 -13.94
C TRP A 188 7.37 -1.59 -14.19
N LEU A 189 7.71 -1.95 -15.43
CA LEU A 189 7.98 -3.35 -15.80
C LEU A 189 9.46 -3.76 -15.86
N GLU A 190 10.42 -2.87 -15.61
CA GLU A 190 11.84 -3.27 -15.72
C GLU A 190 12.43 -3.88 -14.43
N GLY A 191 11.73 -3.81 -13.29
CA GLY A 191 12.26 -4.29 -12.00
C GLY A 191 11.86 -5.71 -11.57
N LEU A 192 10.86 -6.33 -12.20
CA LEU A 192 10.29 -7.59 -11.70
C LEU A 192 10.68 -8.84 -12.50
N THR A 193 11.35 -8.70 -13.65
CA THR A 193 11.76 -9.83 -14.49
C THR A 193 13.20 -10.30 -14.28
N ASP A 194 13.98 -9.63 -13.42
CA ASP A 194 15.39 -9.97 -13.20
C ASP A 194 15.61 -10.80 -11.92
N PHE A 195 14.92 -11.94 -11.76
CA PHE A 195 15.29 -12.98 -10.78
C PHE A 195 14.98 -14.41 -11.24
#